data_AF-A0A950AHV0-F1
#
_entry.id   AF-A0A950AHV0-F1
#
_cell.length_a   1.000
_cell.length_b   1.000
_cell.length_c   1.000
_cell.angle_alpha   90.00
_cell.angle_beta   90.00
_cell.angle_gamma   90.00
#
_symmetry.space_group_name_H-M   'P 1'
#
loop_
_entity.id
_entity.type
_entity.pdbx_description
1 polymer ?
#
loop_
_entity_poly.entity_id
_entity_poly.type
_entity_poly.pdbx_seq_one_letter_code
_entity_poly.pdbx_strand_id
1 'polypeptide(L)'
;MTGTSLIVASLVMGLTAGVLSGMFGIGGGLVIVPVLIIVFGEPAKTAVGTSLFALMLPVGLLGVLEYWKRGELKLTVGLWIAVGLFIGAYFGAKITGAISTATMKRAYGVFLLTVGVYFLVTAGSPQRPATTP
;
A
#
# COMPACT_ATOMS: atom_id res chain seq x y z
N MET A 1 11.35 15.84 -17.46
CA MET A 1 12.24 14.65 -17.41
C MET A 1 12.33 14.08 -18.81
N THR A 2 13.53 13.78 -19.32
CA THR A 2 13.70 13.07 -20.58
C THR A 2 13.21 11.62 -20.43
N GLY A 3 12.69 10.98 -21.49
CA GLY A 3 12.05 9.66 -21.41
C GLY A 3 12.86 8.59 -20.64
N THR A 4 14.17 8.53 -20.88
CA THR A 4 15.07 7.59 -20.19
C THR A 4 15.16 7.84 -18.68
N SER A 5 15.24 9.11 -18.26
CA SER A 5 15.32 9.47 -16.84
C SER A 5 14.04 9.14 -16.05
N LEU A 6 12.88 9.19 -16.72
CA LEU A 6 11.60 8.83 -16.14
C LEU A 6 11.50 7.32 -15.87
N ILE A 7 11.96 6.49 -16.82
CA ILE A 7 11.96 5.03 -16.69
C ILE A 7 12.85 4.58 -15.52
N VAL A 8 14.07 5.13 -15.44
CA VAL A 8 15.00 4.81 -14.35
C VAL A 8 14.42 5.21 -12.99
N ALA A 9 13.85 6.42 -12.88
CA ALA A 9 13.23 6.88 -11.64
C ALA A 9 12.04 5.99 -11.20
N SER A 10 11.20 5.57 -12.15
CA SER A 10 10.07 4.67 -11.88
C SER A 10 10.53 3.27 -11.42
N LEU A 11 11.61 2.73 -12.01
CA LEU A 11 12.18 1.45 -11.60
C LEU A 11 12.76 1.51 -10.18
N VAL A 12 13.56 2.53 -9.88
CA VAL A 12 14.14 2.71 -8.54
C VAL A 12 13.04 2.88 -7.50
N MET A 13 12.03 3.71 -7.79
CA MET A 13 10.86 3.88 -6.91
C MET A 13 10.14 2.55 -6.69
N GLY A 14 9.86 1.81 -7.76
CA GLY A 14 9.16 0.52 -7.69
C GLY A 14 9.91 -0.50 -6.84
N LEU A 15 11.24 -0.57 -6.99
CA LEU A 15 12.09 -1.46 -6.18
C LEU A 15 12.06 -1.08 -4.70
N THR A 16 12.29 0.20 -4.37
CA THR A 16 12.26 0.67 -2.98
C THR A 16 10.88 0.44 -2.36
N ALA A 17 9.80 0.77 -3.08
CA ALA A 17 8.44 0.55 -2.61
C ALA A 17 8.11 -0.94 -2.45
N GLY A 18 8.59 -1.80 -3.35
CA GLY A 18 8.42 -3.25 -3.26
C GLY A 18 9.07 -3.84 -2.02
N VAL A 19 10.32 -3.45 -1.73
CA VAL A 19 11.05 -3.87 -0.52
C VAL A 19 10.28 -3.45 0.73
N LEU A 20 9.92 -2.16 0.84
CA LEU A 20 9.19 -1.64 1.99
C LEU A 20 7.80 -2.30 2.12
N SER A 21 7.14 -2.58 1.00
CA SER A 21 5.86 -3.29 1.01
C SER A 21 5.97 -4.72 1.52
N GLY A 22 7.02 -5.46 1.14
CA GLY A 22 7.25 -6.82 1.63
C GLY A 22 7.60 -6.86 3.11
N MET A 23 8.38 -5.86 3.58
CA MET A 23 8.79 -5.72 4.98
C MET A 23 7.61 -5.36 5.91
N PHE A 24 6.78 -4.39 5.52
CA PHE A 24 5.72 -3.87 6.39
C PHE A 24 4.33 -4.44 6.11
N GLY A 25 4.12 -5.12 4.97
CA GLY A 25 2.82 -5.67 4.58
C GLY A 25 1.76 -4.63 4.22
N ILE A 26 2.10 -3.33 4.17
CA ILE A 26 1.15 -2.21 3.98
C ILE A 26 0.73 -2.03 2.51
N GLY A 27 1.40 -2.70 1.56
CA GLY A 27 1.29 -2.35 0.14
C GLY A 27 2.07 -1.06 -0.10
N GLY A 28 3.08 -1.07 -0.97
CA GLY A 28 4.02 0.04 -1.20
C GLY A 28 3.39 1.39 -1.64
N GLY A 29 2.06 1.48 -1.69
CA GLY A 29 1.29 2.68 -1.99
C GLY A 29 1.54 3.82 -1.01
N LEU A 30 1.93 3.51 0.23
CA LEU A 30 2.39 4.49 1.23
C LEU A 30 3.59 5.32 0.74
N VAL A 31 4.41 4.74 -0.14
CA VAL A 31 5.58 5.38 -0.74
C VAL A 31 5.29 5.81 -2.19
N ILE A 32 4.66 4.96 -2.99
CA ILE A 32 4.40 5.22 -4.42
C ILE A 32 3.47 6.42 -4.61
N VAL A 33 2.39 6.54 -3.84
CA VAL A 33 1.40 7.61 -4.04
C VAL A 33 1.99 8.99 -3.77
N PRO A 34 2.67 9.26 -2.64
CA PRO A 34 3.34 10.54 -2.42
C PRO A 34 4.41 10.85 -3.45
N VAL A 35 5.22 9.85 -3.85
CA VAL A 35 6.27 10.06 -4.84
C VAL A 35 5.69 10.44 -6.20
N LEU A 36 4.64 9.75 -6.67
CA LEU A 36 3.96 10.11 -7.92
C LEU A 36 3.38 11.54 -7.88
N ILE A 37 2.81 11.96 -6.75
CA ILE A 37 2.23 13.30 -6.62
C ILE A 37 3.32 14.39 -6.55
N ILE A 38 4.36 14.18 -5.74
CA ILE A 38 5.35 15.22 -5.41
C ILE A 38 6.46 15.29 -6.46
N VAL A 39 6.96 14.12 -6.89
CA VAL A 39 8.12 14.03 -7.80
C VAL A 39 7.66 14.01 -9.26
N PHE A 40 6.61 13.25 -9.58
CA PHE A 40 6.12 13.11 -10.95
C PHE A 40 4.99 14.09 -11.29
N GLY A 41 4.47 14.83 -10.30
CA GLY A 41 3.43 15.83 -10.51
C GLY A 41 2.06 15.24 -10.88
N GLU A 42 1.85 13.94 -10.65
CA GLU A 42 0.63 13.26 -11.04
C GLU A 42 -0.58 13.74 -10.22
N PRO A 43 -1.77 13.88 -10.84
CA PRO A 43 -3.01 14.11 -10.10
C PRO A 43 -3.23 13.00 -9.08
N ALA A 44 -3.69 13.34 -7.87
CA ALA A 44 -3.78 12.36 -6.77
C ALA A 44 -4.62 11.12 -7.13
N LYS A 45 -5.71 11.30 -7.89
CA LYS A 45 -6.55 10.19 -8.34
C LYS A 45 -5.78 9.24 -9.28
N THR A 46 -5.03 9.80 -10.22
CA THR A 46 -4.16 9.04 -11.15
C THR A 46 -3.06 8.32 -10.37
N ALA A 47 -2.37 9.02 -9.47
CA ALA A 47 -1.32 8.44 -8.63
C ALA A 47 -1.82 7.24 -7.81
N VAL A 48 -3.02 7.33 -7.22
CA VAL A 48 -3.65 6.22 -6.49
C VAL A 48 -3.92 5.04 -7.43
N GLY A 49 -4.54 5.28 -8.58
CA GLY A 49 -4.82 4.23 -9.57
C GLY A 49 -3.56 3.52 -10.09
N THR A 50 -2.54 4.29 -10.46
CA THR A 50 -1.25 3.77 -10.93
C THR A 50 -0.55 2.96 -9.85
N SER A 51 -0.60 3.40 -8.59
CA SER A 51 -0.03 2.64 -7.47
C SER A 51 -0.72 1.30 -7.26
N LEU A 52 -2.05 1.24 -7.37
CA LEU A 52 -2.80 -0.01 -7.24
C LEU A 52 -2.41 -1.00 -8.33
N PHE A 53 -2.31 -0.55 -9.58
CA PHE A 53 -1.84 -1.37 -10.69
C PHE A 53 -0.42 -1.89 -10.45
N ALA A 54 0.50 -1.02 -10.02
CA ALA A 54 1.89 -1.38 -9.77
C ALA A 54 2.06 -2.38 -8.62
N LEU A 55 1.15 -2.42 -7.65
CA LEU A 55 1.25 -3.26 -6.46
C LEU A 55 0.52 -4.59 -6.58
N MET A 56 -0.60 -4.64 -7.30
CA MET A 56 -1.56 -5.75 -7.24
C MET A 56 -0.97 -7.09 -7.65
N LEU A 57 -0.24 -7.14 -8.77
CA LEU A 57 0.38 -8.39 -9.24
C LEU A 57 1.74 -8.66 -8.59
N PRO A 58 2.77 -7.82 -8.79
CA PRO A 58 4.13 -8.22 -8.45
C PRO A 58 4.35 -8.26 -6.94
N VAL A 59 3.88 -7.25 -6.21
CA VAL A 59 4.12 -7.14 -4.77
C VAL A 59 3.18 -8.06 -3.99
N GLY A 60 1.89 -8.07 -4.34
CA GLY A 60 0.90 -8.93 -3.71
C GLY A 60 1.22 -10.42 -3.89
N LEU A 61 1.47 -10.87 -5.12
CA LEU A 61 1.70 -12.29 -5.40
C LEU A 61 3.01 -12.80 -4.80
N LEU A 62 4.12 -12.07 -5.00
CA LEU A 62 5.42 -12.49 -4.49
C LEU A 62 5.47 -12.46 -2.96
N GLY A 63 4.82 -11.46 -2.33
CA GLY A 63 4.68 -11.42 -0.89
C GLY A 63 3.91 -12.62 -0.34
N VAL A 64 2.71 -12.90 -0.89
CA VAL A 64 1.90 -14.06 -0.45
C VAL A 64 2.66 -15.37 -0.64
N LEU A 65 3.37 -15.55 -1.76
CA LEU A 65 4.20 -16.74 -2.00
C LEU A 65 5.28 -16.91 -0.94
N GLU A 66 5.98 -15.84 -0.57
CA GLU A 66 7.04 -15.90 0.42
C GLU A 66 6.48 -16.23 1.83
N TYR A 67 5.43 -15.54 2.26
CA TYR A 67 4.80 -15.80 3.56
C TYR A 67 4.11 -17.18 3.62
N TRP A 68 3.60 -17.67 2.50
CA TRP A 68 3.06 -19.03 2.41
C TRP A 68 4.16 -20.08 2.58
N LYS A 69 5.31 -19.92 1.92
CA LYS A 69 6.48 -20.81 2.10
C LYS A 69 6.96 -20.85 3.55
N ARG A 70 6.82 -19.75 4.28
CA ARG A 70 7.22 -19.63 5.70
C ARG A 70 6.17 -20.14 6.67
N GLY A 71 5.00 -20.60 6.20
CA GLY A 71 3.92 -21.11 7.06
C GLY A 71 3.20 -20.04 7.88
N GLU A 72 3.42 -18.76 7.59
CA GLU A 72 2.88 -17.62 8.35
C GLU A 72 1.52 -17.14 7.82
N LEU A 73 0.91 -17.88 6.89
CA LEU A 73 -0.29 -17.47 6.19
C LEU A 73 -1.54 -18.24 6.67
N LYS A 74 -2.49 -17.52 7.28
CA LYS A 74 -3.83 -18.07 7.60
C LYS A 74 -4.77 -17.87 6.41
N LEU A 75 -4.78 -18.83 5.48
CA LEU A 75 -5.53 -18.76 4.21
C LEU A 75 -7.02 -18.43 4.38
N THR A 76 -7.71 -19.05 5.33
CA THR A 76 -9.15 -18.82 5.56
C THR A 76 -9.44 -17.38 5.95
N VAL A 77 -8.65 -16.81 6.86
CA VAL A 77 -8.81 -15.42 7.30
C VAL A 77 -8.45 -14.47 6.15
N GLY A 78 -7.36 -14.77 5.44
CA GLY A 78 -6.94 -14.01 4.27
C GLY A 78 -8.01 -13.96 3.17
N LEU A 79 -8.72 -15.06 2.93
CA LEU A 79 -9.77 -15.13 1.91
C LEU A 79 -10.97 -14.23 2.27
N TRP A 80 -11.44 -14.26 3.51
CA TRP A 80 -12.53 -13.38 3.96
C TRP A 80 -12.14 -11.90 3.91
N ILE A 81 -10.90 -11.59 4.29
CA ILE A 81 -10.35 -10.23 4.15
C ILE A 81 -10.30 -9.83 2.67
N ALA A 82 -9.90 -10.73 1.76
CA ALA A 82 -9.85 -10.46 0.33
C ALA A 82 -11.23 -10.15 -0.26
N VAL A 83 -12.28 -10.87 0.16
CA VAL A 83 -13.66 -10.59 -0.26
C VAL A 83 -14.10 -9.20 0.22
N GLY A 84 -13.86 -8.87 1.49
CA GLY A 84 -14.16 -7.55 2.04
C GLY A 84 -13.40 -6.43 1.34
N LEU A 85 -12.11 -6.65 1.05
CA LEU A 85 -11.25 -5.74 0.28
C LEU A 85 -11.78 -5.53 -1.13
N PHE A 86 -12.19 -6.58 -1.83
CA PHE A 86 -12.68 -6.49 -3.20
C PHE A 86 -13.93 -5.59 -3.27
N ILE A 87 -14.88 -5.83 -2.38
CA ILE A 87 -16.12 -5.04 -2.29
C ILE A 87 -15.80 -3.60 -1.87
N GLY A 88 -15.03 -3.43 -0.79
CA GLY A 88 -14.68 -2.12 -0.24
C GLY A 88 -13.87 -1.26 -1.21
N ALA A 89 -12.91 -1.85 -1.92
CA ALA A 89 -12.10 -1.16 -2.93
C ALA A 89 -12.95 -0.70 -4.12
N TYR A 90 -13.89 -1.53 -4.59
CA TYR A 90 -14.80 -1.17 -5.68
C TYR A 90 -15.65 0.06 -5.32
N PHE A 91 -16.32 0.04 -4.16
CA PHE A 91 -17.13 1.18 -3.72
C PHE A 91 -16.28 2.40 -3.34
N GLY A 92 -15.12 2.18 -2.71
CA GLY A 92 -14.17 3.24 -2.35
C GLY A 92 -13.63 3.98 -3.58
N ALA A 93 -13.33 3.27 -4.66
CA ALA A 93 -12.91 3.86 -5.94
C ALA A 93 -14.02 4.75 -6.53
N LYS A 94 -15.28 4.28 -6.47
CA LYS A 94 -16.44 5.05 -6.94
C LYS A 94 -16.66 6.34 -6.13
N ILE A 95 -16.49 6.27 -4.81
CA ILE A 95 -16.57 7.44 -3.91
C ILE A 95 -15.43 8.43 -4.18
N THR A 96 -14.22 7.93 -4.47
CA THR A 96 -13.05 8.77 -4.78
C THR A 96 -13.29 9.65 -6.02
N GLY A 97 -14.11 9.18 -6.98
CA GLY A 97 -14.56 9.98 -8.12
C GLY A 97 -15.28 11.28 -7.71
N ALA A 98 -16.09 11.23 -6.65
CA ALA A 98 -16.91 12.34 -6.17
C ALA A 98 -16.17 13.32 -5.23
N ILE A 99 -14.98 12.97 -4.74
CA ILE A 99 -14.24 13.77 -3.76
C ILE A 99 -13.18 14.64 -4.44
N SER A 100 -12.94 15.84 -3.90
CA SER A 100 -11.89 16.74 -4.38
C SER A 100 -10.48 16.19 -4.13
N THR A 101 -9.53 16.52 -5.01
CA THR A 101 -8.11 16.14 -4.86
C THR A 101 -7.52 16.63 -3.54
N ALA A 102 -7.90 17.83 -3.08
CA ALA A 102 -7.42 18.39 -1.82
C ALA A 102 -7.90 17.60 -0.60
N THR A 103 -9.18 17.19 -0.59
CA THR A 103 -9.76 16.36 0.47
C THR A 103 -9.09 14.99 0.52
N MET A 104 -8.84 14.37 -0.64
CA MET A 104 -8.12 13.10 -0.73
C MET A 104 -6.72 13.18 -0.12
N LYS A 105 -5.95 14.22 -0.48
CA LYS A 105 -4.60 14.45 0.08
C LYS A 105 -4.64 14.65 1.60
N ARG A 106 -5.59 15.44 2.11
CA ARG A 106 -5.75 15.67 3.57
C ARG A 106 -6.14 14.38 4.30
N ALA A 107 -7.13 13.66 3.81
CA ALA A 107 -7.58 12.41 4.42
C ALA A 107 -6.45 11.38 4.49
N TYR A 108 -5.68 11.25 3.40
CA TYR A 108 -4.52 10.37 3.35
C TYR A 108 -3.44 10.79 4.35
N GLY A 109 -3.11 12.09 4.41
CA GLY A 109 -2.14 12.62 5.37
C GLY A 109 -2.54 12.37 6.83
N VAL A 110 -3.80 12.61 7.19
CA VAL A 110 -4.32 12.33 8.54
C VAL A 110 -4.24 10.84 8.87
N PHE A 111 -4.61 9.97 7.93
CA PHE A 111 -4.50 8.52 8.11
C PHE A 111 -3.06 8.09 8.40
N LEU A 112 -2.09 8.59 7.61
CA LEU A 112 -0.67 8.28 7.80
C LEU A 112 -0.14 8.76 9.15
N LEU A 113 -0.51 9.96 9.58
CA LEU A 113 -0.13 10.49 10.89
C LEU A 113 -0.67 9.63 12.02
N THR A 114 -1.94 9.23 11.96
CA THR A 114 -2.56 8.37 12.97
C THR A 114 -1.86 7.02 13.07
N VAL A 115 -1.59 6.37 11.93
CA VAL A 115 -0.86 5.09 11.89
C VAL A 115 0.56 5.24 12.44
N GLY A 116 1.25 6.32 12.06
CA GLY A 116 2.60 6.61 12.55
C GLY A 116 2.65 6.80 14.07
N VAL A 117 1.76 7.64 14.61
CA VAL A 117 1.65 7.87 16.06
C VAL A 117 1.30 6.57 16.79
N TYR A 118 0.33 5.80 16.28
CA TYR A 118 -0.06 4.54 16.88
C TYR A 118 1.11 3.57 17.00
N PHE A 119 1.91 3.38 15.94
CA PHE A 119 3.07 2.49 15.98
C PHE A 119 4.15 2.98 16.95
N LEU A 120 4.41 4.28 17.01
CA LEU A 120 5.39 4.85 17.95
C LEU A 120 4.98 4.63 19.41
N VAL A 121 3.70 4.81 19.72
CA VAL A 121 3.18 4.63 21.08
C VAL A 121 3.14 3.14 21.46
N THR A 122 2.83 2.26 20.53
CA THR A 122 2.66 0.82 20.79
C THR A 122 3.92 0.00 20.60
N ALA A 123 5.04 0.59 20.19
CA ALA A 123 6.32 -0.09 19.94
C ALA A 123 6.83 -0.93 21.14
N GLY A 124 6.49 -0.54 22.37
CA GLY A 124 6.87 -1.25 23.59
C GLY A 124 5.87 -2.30 24.09
N SER A 125 4.75 -2.50 23.39
CA SER A 125 3.67 -3.42 23.81
C SER A 125 4.13 -4.87 23.68
N PRO A 126 3.93 -5.73 24.71
CA PRO A 126 4.25 -7.16 24.60
C PRO A 126 3.46 -7.79 23.44
N GLN A 127 4.16 -8.42 22.48
CA GLN A 127 3.46 -9.18 21.45
C GLN A 127 2.73 -10.36 22.09
N ARG A 128 1.45 -10.52 21.72
CA ARG A 128 0.67 -11.68 22.15
C ARG A 128 1.36 -12.93 21.60
N PRO A 129 1.65 -13.95 22.42
CA PRO A 129 2.34 -15.15 21.95
C PRO A 129 1.58 -15.73 20.76
N ALA A 130 2.33 -16.11 19.72
CA ALA A 130 1.75 -16.73 18.54
C ALA A 130 0.97 -17.97 19.01
N THR A 131 -0.34 -17.95 18.86
CA THR A 131 -1.14 -19.17 19.06
C THR A 131 -0.70 -20.14 17.97
N THR A 132 0.02 -21.18 18.36
CA THR A 132 0.32 -22.34 17.50
C THR A 132 -0.99 -22.84 16.88
N PRO A 133 -0.99 -23.26 15.60
CA PRO A 133 -2.16 -23.85 14.97
C PRO A 133 -2.65 -25.10 15.70
#